data_AF-A0A6M3JDS0-F1
#
_entry.id   AF-A0A6M3JDS0-F1
#
_cell.length_a   1.000
_cell.length_b   1.000
_cell.length_c   1.000
_cell.angle_alpha   90.00
_cell.angle_beta   90.00
_cell.angle_gamma   90.00
#
_symmetry.space_group_name_H-M   'P 1'
#
loop_
_entity.id
_entity.type
_entity.pdbx_description
1 polymer ?
#
loop_
_entity_poly.entity_id
_entity_poly.type
_entity_poly.pdbx_seq_one_letter_code
_entity_poly.pdbx_strand_id
1 'polypeptide(L)'
;MLIETSAPKVDRSISVEYDFGGNLEAAVGLFGADVVYSNFEDNVVIGLQGLVRRNLEKKDDKFMSDEEIRAAVEAWVPGVGAKRGDPLAALMSRFQKLTPEKQAEMIAKLKGE
;
A
#
# COMPACT_ATOMS: atom_id res chain seq x y z
N MET A 1 -22.67 5.17 -12.20
CA MET A 1 -21.95 4.01 -11.62
C MET A 1 -22.93 3.26 -10.72
N LEU A 2 -23.07 1.93 -10.89
CA LEU A 2 -23.90 1.11 -9.99
C LEU A 2 -23.07 0.72 -8.77
N ILE A 3 -23.52 1.10 -7.58
CA ILE A 3 -22.91 0.76 -6.30
C ILE A 3 -23.82 -0.21 -5.56
N GLU A 4 -23.28 -1.36 -5.21
CA GLU A 4 -23.95 -2.35 -4.36
C GLU A 4 -23.34 -2.29 -2.96
N THR A 5 -24.19 -2.25 -1.94
CA THR A 5 -23.73 -2.24 -0.56
C THR A 5 -24.63 -3.09 0.33
N SER A 6 -24.04 -3.72 1.34
CA SER A 6 -24.75 -4.49 2.35
C SER A 6 -24.38 -4.01 3.75
N ALA A 7 -25.35 -4.09 4.66
CA ALA A 7 -25.23 -3.74 6.06
C ALA A 7 -25.45 -5.01 6.90
N PRO A 8 -24.38 -5.78 7.22
CA PRO A 8 -24.49 -7.09 7.87
C PRO A 8 -25.17 -7.04 9.25
N LYS A 9 -25.00 -5.94 9.99
CA LYS A 9 -25.61 -5.75 11.32
C LYS A 9 -27.14 -5.81 11.30
N VAL A 10 -27.75 -5.50 10.15
CA VAL A 10 -29.21 -5.49 9.96
C VAL A 10 -29.66 -6.43 8.85
N ASP A 11 -28.75 -7.26 8.33
CA ASP A 11 -28.99 -8.22 7.24
C ASP A 11 -29.78 -7.64 6.05
N ARG A 12 -29.33 -6.47 5.55
CA ARG A 12 -29.95 -5.80 4.40
C ARG A 12 -28.91 -5.40 3.36
N SER A 13 -29.31 -5.35 2.09
CA SER A 13 -28.53 -4.82 0.98
C SER A 13 -29.36 -3.92 0.08
N ILE A 14 -28.68 -3.07 -0.69
CA ILE A 14 -29.29 -2.19 -1.69
C ILE A 14 -28.29 -1.91 -2.82
N SER A 15 -28.81 -1.71 -4.03
CA SER A 15 -28.05 -1.21 -5.19
C SER A 15 -28.54 0.20 -5.53
N VAL A 16 -27.62 1.13 -5.73
CA VAL A 16 -27.89 2.53 -6.03
C VAL A 16 -27.08 2.94 -7.26
N GLU A 17 -27.74 3.60 -8.21
CA GLU A 17 -27.05 4.25 -9.31
C GLU A 17 -26.69 5.70 -8.90
N TYR A 18 -25.41 6.05 -9.04
CA TYR A 18 -24.92 7.39 -8.75
C TYR A 18 -23.93 7.84 -9.82
N ASP A 19 -24.04 9.09 -10.26
CA ASP A 19 -23.11 9.68 -11.22
C ASP A 19 -21.99 10.42 -10.49
N PHE A 20 -20.76 9.91 -10.64
CA PHE A 20 -19.56 10.54 -10.09
C PHE A 20 -18.83 11.42 -11.11
N GLY A 21 -19.34 11.50 -12.34
CA GLY A 21 -18.57 12.01 -13.47
C GLY A 21 -17.57 10.96 -13.98
N GLY A 22 -17.40 10.87 -15.30
CA GLY A 22 -16.51 9.90 -15.93
C GLY A 22 -15.03 10.29 -15.94
N ASN A 23 -14.71 11.53 -15.52
CA ASN A 23 -13.37 12.11 -15.49
C ASN A 23 -13.30 13.27 -14.49
N LEU A 24 -12.12 13.86 -14.36
CA LEU A 24 -11.87 14.96 -13.42
C LEU A 24 -12.76 16.17 -13.71
N GLU A 25 -12.87 16.57 -14.97
CA GLU A 25 -13.63 17.74 -15.38
C GLU A 25 -15.12 17.58 -15.06
N ALA A 26 -15.69 16.40 -15.32
CA ALA A 26 -17.07 16.08 -14.99
C ALA A 26 -17.29 16.04 -13.47
N ALA A 27 -16.37 15.45 -12.71
CA ALA A 27 -16.44 15.43 -11.25
C ALA A 27 -16.37 16.85 -10.65
N VAL A 28 -15.46 17.70 -11.15
CA VAL A 28 -15.38 19.11 -10.75
C VAL A 28 -16.66 19.87 -11.11
N GLY A 29 -17.25 19.58 -12.27
CA GLY A 29 -18.54 20.17 -12.67
C GLY A 29 -19.70 19.75 -11.76
N LEU A 30 -19.72 18.50 -11.30
CA LEU A 30 -20.78 17.97 -10.43
C LEU A 30 -20.64 18.39 -8.96
N PHE A 31 -19.41 18.42 -8.44
CA PHE A 31 -19.15 18.54 -7.00
C PHE A 31 -18.41 19.80 -6.59
N GLY A 32 -17.80 20.51 -7.53
CA GLY A 32 -16.92 21.65 -7.27
C GLY A 32 -15.47 21.25 -7.04
N ALA A 33 -14.55 22.12 -7.46
CA ALA A 33 -13.11 21.85 -7.41
C ALA A 33 -12.61 21.59 -5.99
N ASP A 34 -13.05 22.39 -5.01
CA ASP A 34 -12.61 22.28 -3.63
C ASP A 34 -13.00 20.94 -3.00
N VAL A 35 -14.21 20.46 -3.28
CA VAL A 35 -14.69 19.16 -2.78
C VAL A 35 -13.89 18.01 -3.39
N VAL A 36 -13.66 18.05 -4.69
CA VAL A 36 -12.87 17.03 -5.39
C VAL A 36 -11.44 17.00 -4.87
N TYR A 37 -10.82 18.18 -4.71
CA TYR A 37 -9.46 18.28 -4.22
C TYR A 37 -9.32 17.84 -2.76
N SER A 38 -10.22 18.27 -1.87
CA SER A 38 -10.20 17.88 -0.46
C SER A 38 -10.32 16.35 -0.28
N ASN A 39 -11.23 15.70 -1.02
CA ASN A 39 -11.35 14.24 -0.95
C ASN A 39 -10.12 13.51 -1.52
N PHE A 40 -9.49 14.07 -2.56
CA PHE A 40 -8.23 13.56 -3.08
C PHE A 40 -7.11 13.68 -2.04
N GLU A 41 -6.96 14.86 -1.43
CA GLU A 41 -5.95 15.13 -0.42
C GLU A 41 -6.08 14.18 0.78
N ASP A 42 -7.28 14.01 1.32
CA ASP A 42 -7.54 13.08 2.43
C ASP A 42 -7.10 11.65 2.11
N ASN A 43 -7.42 11.17 0.90
CA ASN A 43 -7.03 9.84 0.45
C ASN A 43 -5.51 9.70 0.33
N VAL A 44 -4.85 10.70 -0.27
CA VAL A 44 -3.39 10.77 -0.41
C VAL A 44 -2.71 10.77 0.95
N VAL A 45 -3.21 11.57 1.91
CA VAL A 45 -2.69 11.64 3.27
C VAL A 45 -2.78 10.27 3.96
N ILE A 46 -3.93 9.60 3.89
CA ILE A 46 -4.12 8.25 4.46
C ILE A 46 -3.15 7.25 3.82
N GLY A 47 -2.98 7.32 2.49
CA GLY A 47 -2.03 6.49 1.75
C GLY A 47 -0.59 6.67 2.23
N LEU A 48 -0.15 7.92 2.40
CA LEU A 48 1.18 8.26 2.87
C LEU A 48 1.39 7.81 4.33
N GLN A 49 0.43 8.07 5.22
CA GLN A 49 0.46 7.58 6.60
C GLN A 49 0.54 6.06 6.67
N GLY A 50 -0.13 5.35 5.76
CA GLY A 50 -0.02 3.90 5.62
C GLY A 50 1.39 3.45 5.21
N LEU A 51 2.03 4.15 4.27
CA LEU A 51 3.43 3.89 3.89
C LEU A 51 4.37 4.08 5.08
N VAL A 52 4.27 5.22 5.78
CA VAL A 52 5.13 5.55 6.92
C VAL A 52 4.96 4.52 8.04
N ARG A 53 3.71 4.21 8.45
CA ARG A 53 3.44 3.18 9.48
C ARG A 53 4.03 1.83 9.13
N ARG A 54 3.82 1.36 7.89
CA ARG A 54 4.39 0.08 7.43
C ARG A 54 5.92 0.03 7.50
N ASN A 55 6.61 1.16 7.36
CA ASN A 55 8.06 1.20 7.48
C ASN A 55 8.53 1.33 8.94
N LEU A 56 7.82 2.11 9.77
CA LEU A 56 8.07 2.22 11.21
C LEU A 56 7.87 0.90 11.96
N GLU A 57 6.87 0.11 11.56
CA GLU A 57 6.54 -1.16 12.20
C GLU A 57 7.48 -2.31 11.81
N LYS A 58 8.44 -2.08 10.91
CA LYS A 58 9.44 -3.10 10.56
C LYS A 58 10.39 -3.31 11.73
N LYS A 59 10.64 -4.59 12.05
CA LYS A 59 11.51 -5.02 13.15
C LYS A 59 12.67 -5.87 12.64
N ASP A 60 13.62 -6.14 13.53
CA ASP A 60 14.79 -6.99 13.29
C ASP A 60 15.56 -6.56 12.03
N ASP A 61 15.94 -7.50 11.17
CA ASP A 61 16.72 -7.28 9.92
C ASP A 61 16.00 -6.45 8.85
N LYS A 62 14.81 -5.92 9.15
CA LYS A 62 14.03 -5.06 8.25
C LYS A 62 13.78 -3.68 8.83
N PHE A 63 14.30 -3.38 10.02
CA PHE A 63 14.24 -2.05 10.61
C PHE A 63 14.72 -1.01 9.59
N MET A 64 13.98 0.09 9.49
CA MET A 64 14.35 1.23 8.67
C MET A 64 14.58 2.42 9.59
N SER A 65 15.68 3.11 9.37
CA SER A 65 15.97 4.40 10.01
C SER A 65 15.00 5.49 9.54
N ASP A 66 14.86 6.55 10.33
CA ASP A 66 14.03 7.71 9.98
C ASP A 66 14.47 8.35 8.65
N GLU A 67 15.78 8.36 8.34
CA GLU A 67 16.29 8.86 7.06
C GLU A 67 15.84 7.99 5.87
N GLU A 68 15.89 6.67 6.01
CA GLU A 68 15.40 5.76 4.96
C GLU A 68 13.89 5.87 4.76
N ILE A 69 13.14 6.14 5.84
CA ILE A 69 11.70 6.39 5.78
C ILE A 69 11.43 7.70 5.03
N ARG A 70 12.17 8.78 5.32
CA ARG A 70 12.04 10.06 4.59
C ARG A 70 12.34 9.88 3.10
N ALA A 71 13.41 9.16 2.75
CA ALA A 71 13.72 8.87 1.35
C ALA A 71 12.59 8.07 0.67
N ALA A 72 11.97 7.13 1.38
CA ALA A 72 10.82 6.38 0.86
C ALA A 72 9.58 7.27 0.66
N VAL A 73 9.39 8.29 1.50
CA VAL A 73 8.32 9.29 1.36
C VAL A 73 8.58 10.21 0.16
N GLU A 74 9.81 10.69 -0.03
CA GLU A 74 10.18 11.54 -1.17
C GLU A 74 10.00 10.83 -2.52
N ALA A 75 10.27 9.53 -2.57
CA ALA A 75 10.07 8.72 -3.76
C ALA A 75 8.62 8.26 -3.98
N TRP A 76 7.72 8.54 -3.03
CA TRP A 76 6.35 8.04 -3.09
C TRP A 76 5.47 8.91 -4.00
N VAL A 77 4.70 8.24 -4.85
CA VAL A 77 3.68 8.86 -5.71
C VAL A 77 2.34 8.19 -5.43
N PRO A 78 1.26 8.95 -5.13
CA PRO A 78 -0.05 8.36 -4.89
C PRO A 78 -0.53 7.48 -6.04
N GLY A 79 -1.12 6.33 -5.72
CA GLY A 79 -1.68 5.40 -6.71
C GLY A 79 -0.63 4.61 -7.52
N VAL A 80 0.64 5.02 -7.54
CA VAL A 80 1.71 4.27 -8.22
C VAL A 80 2.26 3.21 -7.28
N GLY A 81 1.92 1.95 -7.56
CA GLY A 81 2.48 0.81 -6.82
C GLY A 81 4.00 0.72 -6.99
N ALA A 82 4.71 0.34 -5.92
CA ALA A 82 6.13 0.02 -6.02
C ALA A 82 6.32 -1.10 -7.04
N LYS A 83 7.26 -0.94 -7.99
CA LYS A 83 7.63 -2.01 -8.91
C LYS A 83 8.05 -3.23 -8.08
N ARG A 84 7.36 -4.36 -8.28
CA ARG A 84 7.81 -5.66 -7.73
C ARG A 84 9.18 -5.95 -8.34
N GLY A 85 10.22 -5.90 -7.52
CA GLY A 85 11.54 -6.40 -7.90
C GLY A 85 11.52 -7.91 -8.14
N ASP A 86 12.54 -8.43 -8.81
CA ASP A 86 12.72 -9.87 -9.01
C ASP A 86 12.71 -10.60 -7.64
N PRO A 87 11.74 -11.49 -7.40
CA PRO A 87 11.63 -12.24 -6.14
C PRO A 87 12.89 -13.06 -5.82
N LEU A 88 13.58 -13.57 -6.84
CA LEU A 88 14.78 -14.38 -6.66
C LEU A 88 15.95 -13.51 -6.20
N ALA A 89 16.17 -12.37 -6.83
CA ALA A 89 17.17 -11.39 -6.41
C ALA A 89 16.93 -10.90 -4.97
N ALA A 90 15.68 -10.64 -4.60
CA ALA A 90 15.32 -10.25 -3.24
C ALA A 90 15.58 -11.36 -2.20
N LEU A 91 15.31 -12.62 -2.56
CA LEU A 91 15.61 -13.78 -1.72
C LEU A 91 17.12 -13.95 -1.53
N MET A 92 17.91 -13.84 -2.61
CA MET A 92 19.37 -13.95 -2.56
C MET A 92 20.01 -12.85 -1.71
N SER A 93 19.55 -11.59 -1.86
CA SER A 93 20.04 -10.48 -1.04
C SER A 93 19.73 -10.68 0.44
N ARG A 94 18.53 -11.20 0.78
CA ARG A 94 18.18 -11.55 2.15
C ARG A 94 19.02 -12.68 2.69
N PHE A 95 19.24 -13.73 1.90
CA PHE A 95 20.06 -14.87 2.30
C PHE A 95 21.49 -14.44 2.63
N GLN A 96 22.10 -13.58 1.82
CA GLN A 96 23.45 -13.06 2.05
C GLN A 96 23.57 -12.23 3.34
N LYS A 97 22.49 -11.57 3.78
CA LYS A 97 22.46 -10.77 5.01
C LYS A 97 22.26 -11.58 6.28
N LEU A 98 21.87 -12.86 6.17
CA LEU A 98 21.73 -13.74 7.34
C LEU A 98 23.09 -14.20 7.86
N THR A 99 23.19 -14.44 9.18
CA THR A 99 24.35 -15.12 9.78
C THR A 99 24.53 -16.53 9.19
N PRO A 100 25.76 -17.08 9.18
CA PRO A 100 26.03 -18.41 8.64
C PRO A 100 25.14 -19.53 9.23
N GLU A 101 24.82 -19.43 10.53
CA GLU A 101 23.95 -20.38 11.22
C GLU A 101 22.50 -20.33 10.70
N LYS A 102 21.97 -19.13 10.47
CA LYS A 102 20.64 -18.91 9.90
C LYS A 102 20.56 -19.27 8.42
N GLN A 103 21.65 -19.09 7.68
CA GLN A 103 21.77 -19.55 6.30
C GLN A 103 21.67 -21.08 6.22
N ALA A 104 22.38 -21.80 7.09
CA ALA A 104 22.33 -23.26 7.16
C ALA A 104 20.93 -23.79 7.54
N GLU A 105 20.26 -23.17 8.52
CA GLU A 105 18.88 -23.50 8.91
C GLU A 105 17.90 -23.32 7.74
N MET A 106 18.08 -22.25 6.95
CA MET A 106 17.26 -21.95 5.78
C MET A 106 17.48 -22.96 4.64
N ILE A 107 18.75 -23.36 4.40
CA ILE A 107 19.08 -24.40 3.42
C ILE A 107 18.49 -25.76 3.84
N ALA A 108 18.53 -26.10 5.13
CA ALA A 108 17.97 -27.36 5.65
C ALA A 108 16.44 -27.42 5.39
N LYS A 109 15.70 -26.35 5.73
CA LYS A 109 14.25 -26.26 5.45
C LYS A 109 13.91 -26.35 3.95
N LEU A 110 14.79 -25.86 3.07
CA LEU A 110 14.58 -25.92 1.62
C LEU A 110 14.90 -27.31 1.02
N LYS A 111 15.78 -28.07 1.66
CA LYS A 111 16.13 -29.44 1.24
C LYS A 111 15.12 -30.50 1.67
N GLY A 112 14.11 -30.12 2.47
CA GLY A 112 12.99 -30.99 2.81
C GLY A 112 13.31 -32.06 3.85
N GLU A 113 14.02 -31.69 4.92
CA GLU A 113 13.96 -32.36 6.22
C GLU A 113 13.10 -31.54 7.20
#